data_AF-A0A161MQU3-F1
#
_entry.id   AF-A0A161MQU3-F1
#
_cell.length_a   1.000
_cell.length_b   1.000
_cell.length_c   1.000
_cell.angle_alpha   90.00
_cell.angle_beta   90.00
_cell.angle_gamma   90.00
#
_symmetry.space_group_name_H-M   'P 1'
#
loop_
_entity.id
_entity.type
_entity.pdbx_description
1 polymer ?
#
loop_
_entity_poly.entity_id
_entity_poly.type
_entity_poly.pdbx_seq_one_letter_code
_entity_poly.pdbx_strand_id
1 'polypeptide(L)'
;QKIAKIVKPENKDMAGNQDIDPFCPKLLERLLNSINFPQTHHAENYFVCNNPLPRIAKTLQLGNEIYTIAGDIGKGAYARIVKATVKNRICALKVEKPACKWEHYICREIQKRVAPSGKSYFMDIKNSLHI
;
A
#
# COMPACT_ATOMS: atom_id res chain seq x y z
N GLN A 1 -62.82 -18.59 -9.97
CA GLN A 1 -61.83 -19.39 -9.23
C GLN A 1 -60.77 -19.93 -10.19
N LYS A 2 -59.53 -19.43 -10.12
CA LYS A 2 -58.28 -20.23 -10.02
C LYS A 2 -57.05 -19.33 -10.15
N ILE A 3 -56.61 -18.87 -8.98
CA ILE A 3 -55.24 -18.69 -8.48
C ILE A 3 -54.17 -18.23 -9.49
N ALA A 4 -53.82 -16.94 -9.42
CA ALA A 4 -52.53 -16.45 -9.88
C ALA A 4 -51.42 -17.12 -9.06
N LYS A 5 -50.53 -17.87 -9.72
CA LYS A 5 -49.29 -18.33 -9.08
C LYS A 5 -48.40 -17.11 -8.87
N ILE A 6 -48.31 -16.65 -7.63
CA ILE A 6 -47.23 -15.79 -7.18
C ILE A 6 -45.97 -16.64 -7.28
N VAL A 7 -45.20 -16.43 -8.35
CA VAL A 7 -43.83 -16.93 -8.45
C VAL A 7 -43.02 -16.09 -7.46
N LYS A 8 -42.68 -16.67 -6.31
CA LYS A 8 -41.70 -16.09 -5.40
C LYS A 8 -40.38 -15.97 -6.17
N PRO A 9 -39.66 -14.84 -6.10
CA PRO A 9 -38.33 -14.78 -6.67
C PRO A 9 -37.48 -15.82 -5.94
N GLU A 10 -37.04 -16.79 -6.71
CA GLU A 10 -36.06 -17.79 -6.31
C GLU A 10 -34.75 -17.05 -6.02
N ASN A 11 -34.41 -16.94 -4.73
CA ASN A 11 -33.07 -16.54 -4.30
C ASN A 11 -32.08 -17.55 -4.87
N LYS A 12 -31.47 -17.21 -6.01
CA LYS A 12 -30.30 -17.91 -6.54
C LYS A 12 -29.07 -17.54 -5.71
N ASP A 13 -29.06 -17.98 -4.47
CA ASP A 13 -27.84 -18.12 -3.70
C ASP A 13 -27.25 -19.51 -3.98
N MET A 14 -26.54 -19.63 -5.11
CA MET A 14 -25.61 -20.73 -5.35
C MET A 14 -24.38 -20.19 -6.09
N ALA A 15 -23.35 -19.91 -5.29
CA ALA A 15 -21.93 -20.07 -5.56
C ALA A 15 -21.53 -20.21 -7.04
N GLY A 16 -21.65 -19.10 -7.78
CA GLY A 16 -20.90 -18.94 -9.02
C GLY A 16 -19.44 -18.77 -8.64
N ASN A 17 -18.59 -19.66 -9.13
CA ASN A 17 -17.14 -19.47 -9.21
C ASN A 17 -16.88 -18.26 -10.14
N GLN A 18 -17.25 -17.06 -9.69
CA GLN A 18 -16.94 -15.82 -10.37
C GLN A 18 -15.44 -15.68 -10.28
N ASP A 19 -14.78 -15.50 -11.42
CA ASP A 19 -13.36 -15.23 -11.48
C ASP A 19 -13.11 -13.90 -10.76
N ILE A 20 -12.73 -13.97 -9.48
CA ILE A 20 -12.48 -12.80 -8.66
C ILE A 20 -11.07 -12.34 -9.03
N ASP A 21 -10.96 -11.17 -9.68
CA ASP A 21 -9.68 -10.51 -9.86
C ASP A 21 -9.16 -10.03 -8.49
N PRO A 22 -8.10 -10.66 -7.92
CA PRO A 22 -7.57 -10.28 -6.61
C PRO A 22 -6.81 -8.94 -6.66
N PHE A 23 -6.52 -8.41 -7.84
CA PHE A 23 -5.83 -7.13 -8.05
C PHE A 23 -6.78 -5.99 -8.42
N CYS A 24 -8.10 -6.24 -8.45
CA CYS A 24 -9.10 -5.24 -8.76
C CYS A 24 -9.01 -4.06 -7.75
N PRO A 25 -8.74 -2.82 -8.20
CA PRO A 25 -8.54 -1.69 -7.28
C PRO A 25 -9.73 -1.43 -6.35
N LYS A 26 -10.95 -1.63 -6.84
CA LYS A 26 -12.19 -1.50 -6.05
C LYS A 26 -12.30 -2.57 -4.97
N LEU A 27 -11.85 -3.79 -5.26
CA LEU A 27 -11.82 -4.87 -4.28
C LEU A 27 -10.78 -4.55 -3.19
N LEU A 28 -9.58 -4.15 -3.57
CA LEU A 28 -8.52 -3.78 -2.63
C LEU A 28 -8.95 -2.63 -1.71
N GLU A 29 -9.62 -1.61 -2.25
CA GLU A 29 -10.17 -0.52 -1.46
C GLU A 29 -11.24 -0.99 -0.46
N ARG A 30 -12.17 -1.85 -0.89
CA ARG A 30 -13.17 -2.45 0.00
C ARG A 30 -12.52 -3.26 1.12
N LEU A 31 -11.46 -4.02 0.82
CA LEU A 31 -10.72 -4.80 1.82
C LEU A 31 -10.06 -3.89 2.85
N LEU A 32 -9.36 -2.84 2.41
CA LEU A 32 -8.75 -1.85 3.31
C LEU A 32 -9.80 -1.14 4.18
N ASN A 33 -10.94 -0.79 3.61
CA ASN A 33 -12.03 -0.15 4.37
C ASN A 33 -12.64 -1.13 5.38
N SER A 34 -12.79 -2.41 5.03
CA SER A 34 -13.39 -3.42 5.93
C SER A 34 -12.59 -3.64 7.23
N ILE A 35 -11.28 -3.38 7.19
CA ILE A 35 -10.39 -3.48 8.36
C ILE A 35 -10.13 -2.13 9.05
N ASN A 36 -10.82 -1.06 8.62
CA ASN A 36 -10.57 0.32 9.04
C ASN A 36 -9.09 0.73 8.91
N PHE A 37 -8.48 0.48 7.74
CA PHE A 37 -7.10 0.87 7.50
C PHE A 37 -6.94 2.41 7.48
N PRO A 38 -5.87 2.97 8.09
CA PRO A 38 -4.81 2.29 8.84
C PRO A 38 -5.23 1.96 10.29
N GLN A 39 -4.79 0.80 10.79
CA GLN A 39 -4.87 0.43 12.20
C GLN A 39 -3.62 0.94 12.93
N THR A 40 -3.56 0.86 14.27
CA THR A 40 -2.44 1.35 15.08
C THR A 40 -1.07 0.89 14.55
N HIS A 41 -0.91 -0.39 14.22
CA HIS A 41 0.35 -0.90 13.68
C HIS A 41 0.57 -0.57 12.20
N HIS A 42 -0.43 -0.08 11.46
CA HIS A 42 -0.24 0.44 10.10
C HIS A 42 0.15 1.92 10.10
N ALA A 43 -0.29 2.66 11.13
CA ALA A 43 -0.19 4.11 11.21
C ALA A 43 1.22 4.62 11.52
N GLU A 44 2.06 3.79 12.16
CA GLU A 44 3.48 4.11 12.35
C GLU A 44 4.14 4.35 10.98
N ASN A 45 4.72 5.53 10.80
CA ASN A 45 5.36 6.00 9.56
C ASN A 45 4.42 6.06 8.33
N TYR A 46 3.11 6.16 8.52
CA TYR A 46 2.14 6.36 7.43
C TYR A 46 1.59 7.79 7.47
N PHE A 47 1.83 8.54 6.38
CA PHE A 47 1.45 9.95 6.28
C PHE A 47 0.59 10.17 5.05
N VAL A 48 -0.48 10.95 5.21
CA VAL A 48 -1.35 11.37 4.10
C VAL A 48 -1.14 12.86 3.89
N CYS A 49 -0.76 13.23 2.67
CA CYS A 49 -0.58 14.62 2.28
C CYS A 49 -1.42 14.92 1.04
N ASN A 50 -2.10 16.07 1.05
CA ASN A 50 -2.91 16.54 -0.09
C ASN A 50 -2.10 17.38 -1.09
N ASN A 51 -0.77 17.44 -0.92
CA ASN A 51 0.13 18.17 -1.79
C ASN A 51 0.57 17.29 -2.98
N PRO A 52 0.91 17.88 -4.14
CA PRO A 52 1.52 17.15 -5.23
C PRO A 52 2.79 16.42 -4.77
N LEU A 53 3.09 15.28 -5.39
CA LEU A 53 4.34 14.57 -5.14
C LEU A 53 5.55 15.48 -5.39
N PRO A 54 6.50 15.57 -4.45
CA PRO A 54 7.66 16.42 -4.59
C PRO A 54 8.51 15.98 -5.78
N ARG A 55 9.11 16.96 -6.47
CA ARG A 55 10.05 16.68 -7.56
C ARG A 55 11.35 16.11 -6.98
N ILE A 56 11.74 14.94 -7.45
CA ILE A 56 13.04 14.35 -7.08
C ILE A 56 14.16 15.19 -7.71
N ALA A 57 14.96 15.83 -6.87
CA ALA A 57 16.15 16.61 -7.24
C ALA A 57 17.40 15.99 -6.58
N LYS A 58 18.52 16.73 -6.49
CA LYS A 58 19.72 16.26 -5.78
C LYS A 58 19.46 16.01 -4.29
N THR A 59 18.56 16.78 -3.70
CA THR A 59 18.06 16.60 -2.34
C THR A 59 16.53 16.55 -2.37
N LEU A 60 15.95 15.80 -1.45
CA LEU A 60 14.51 15.70 -1.26
C LEU A 60 14.21 15.81 0.23
N GLN A 61 13.37 16.77 0.61
CA GLN A 61 12.88 16.88 1.98
C GLN A 61 11.54 16.17 2.11
N LEU A 62 11.45 15.21 3.02
CA LEU A 62 10.21 14.54 3.42
C LEU A 62 10.04 14.79 4.92
N GLY A 63 9.15 15.73 5.26
CA GLY A 63 8.96 16.26 6.60
C GLY A 63 10.26 16.81 7.19
N ASN A 64 10.76 16.20 8.28
CA ASN A 64 11.97 16.67 8.96
C ASN A 64 13.26 15.99 8.46
N GLU A 65 13.16 15.11 7.48
CA GLU A 65 14.30 14.37 6.94
C GLU A 65 14.71 14.89 5.56
N ILE A 66 16.03 15.06 5.38
CA ILE A 66 16.63 15.43 4.09
C ILE A 66 17.33 14.20 3.53
N TYR A 67 16.91 13.82 2.33
CA TYR A 67 17.43 12.70 1.56
C TYR A 67 18.36 13.23 0.47
N THR A 68 19.60 12.75 0.44
CA THR A 68 20.54 13.02 -0.66
C THR A 68 20.37 11.95 -1.72
N ILE A 69 20.02 12.36 -2.94
CA ILE A 69 19.73 11.46 -4.05
C ILE A 69 21.01 11.07 -4.77
N ALA A 70 21.28 9.76 -4.86
CA ALA A 70 22.45 9.21 -5.55
C ALA A 70 22.17 8.89 -7.03
N GLY A 71 20.93 8.53 -7.37
CA GLY A 71 20.53 8.22 -8.74
C GLY A 71 19.40 7.20 -8.82
N ASP A 72 18.92 6.94 -10.04
CA ASP A 72 17.88 5.95 -10.30
C ASP A 72 18.46 4.54 -10.25
N ILE A 73 17.74 3.64 -9.59
CA ILE A 73 18.07 2.20 -9.55
C ILE A 73 16.99 1.34 -10.20
N GLY A 74 15.83 1.92 -10.54
CA GLY A 74 14.80 1.25 -11.31
C GLY A 74 13.71 2.20 -11.80
N LYS A 75 13.13 1.92 -12.96
CA LYS A 75 12.02 2.68 -13.52
C LYS A 75 11.05 1.73 -14.22
N GLY A 76 9.82 1.68 -13.72
CA GLY A 76 8.70 0.97 -14.33
C GLY A 76 7.65 1.94 -14.84
N ALA A 77 6.53 1.38 -15.33
CA ALA A 77 5.40 2.17 -15.83
C ALA A 77 4.76 3.04 -14.74
N TYR A 78 4.64 2.52 -13.51
CA TYR A 78 3.90 3.15 -12.42
C TYR A 78 4.77 3.62 -11.26
N ALA A 79 6.04 3.19 -11.20
CA ALA A 79 6.95 3.50 -10.11
C ALA A 79 8.37 3.78 -10.59
N ARG A 80 9.05 4.67 -9.88
CA ARG A 80 10.48 4.98 -10.01
C ARG A 80 11.14 4.70 -8.67
N ILE A 81 12.26 3.99 -8.71
CA ILE A 81 13.06 3.65 -7.54
C ILE A 81 14.38 4.43 -7.61
N VAL A 82 14.66 5.15 -6.53
CA VAL A 82 15.83 6.04 -6.43
C VAL A 82 16.67 5.64 -5.22
N LYS A 83 17.98 5.52 -5.39
CA LYS A 83 18.91 5.33 -4.27
C LYS A 83 19.13 6.68 -3.58
N ALA A 84 19.00 6.70 -2.27
CA ALA A 84 19.21 7.88 -1.45
C ALA A 84 20.03 7.58 -0.19
N THR A 85 20.49 8.64 0.47
CA THR A 85 21.11 8.57 1.79
C THR A 85 20.41 9.55 2.73
N VAL A 86 20.05 9.07 3.92
CA VAL A 86 19.45 9.86 5.00
C VAL A 86 20.13 9.48 6.31
N LYS A 87 20.56 10.45 7.13
CA LYS A 87 21.23 10.19 8.42
C LYS A 87 22.35 9.12 8.33
N ASN A 88 23.20 9.20 7.31
CA ASN A 88 24.28 8.24 6.99
C ASN A 88 23.83 6.80 6.67
N ARG A 89 22.54 6.56 6.40
CA ARG A 89 22.00 5.26 5.98
C ARG A 89 21.59 5.31 4.51
N ILE A 90 21.95 4.27 3.77
CA ILE A 90 21.52 4.11 2.37
C ILE A 90 20.10 3.53 2.37
N CYS A 91 19.21 4.11 1.57
CA CYS A 91 17.85 3.62 1.39
C CYS A 91 17.41 3.70 -0.08
N ALA A 92 16.31 3.03 -0.39
CA ALA A 92 15.61 3.16 -1.66
C ALA A 92 14.32 3.97 -1.43
N LEU A 93 14.12 5.00 -2.26
CA LEU A 93 12.88 5.75 -2.34
C LEU A 93 12.06 5.24 -3.52
N LYS A 94 10.90 4.65 -3.23
CA LYS A 94 9.93 4.26 -4.24
C LYS A 94 8.90 5.38 -4.40
N VAL A 95 8.84 5.97 -5.60
CA VAL A 95 7.90 7.02 -5.95
C VAL A 95 6.94 6.48 -7.01
N GLU A 96 5.66 6.44 -6.71
CA GLU A 96 4.65 5.80 -7.55
C GLU A 96 3.42 6.70 -7.80
N LYS A 97 2.77 6.47 -8.93
CA LYS A 97 1.52 7.14 -9.32
C LYS A 97 0.58 6.11 -9.99
N PRO A 98 -0.65 5.91 -9.49
CA PRO A 98 -1.23 6.48 -8.26
C PRO A 98 -0.57 5.91 -6.99
N ALA A 99 -0.89 6.48 -5.82
CA ALA A 99 -0.44 5.95 -4.54
C ALA A 99 -1.04 4.56 -4.27
N CYS A 100 -0.22 3.61 -3.79
CA CYS A 100 -0.61 2.23 -3.52
C CYS A 100 -0.70 1.95 -2.01
N LYS A 101 -1.84 2.28 -1.39
CA LYS A 101 -2.11 1.95 0.03
C LYS A 101 -1.97 0.44 0.31
N TRP A 102 -2.32 -0.38 -0.68
CA TRP A 102 -2.27 -1.84 -0.60
C TRP A 102 -0.86 -2.37 -0.34
N GLU A 103 0.16 -1.76 -0.96
CA GLU A 103 1.56 -2.18 -0.76
C GLU A 103 2.01 -1.94 0.68
N HIS A 104 1.75 -0.75 1.23
CA HIS A 104 2.07 -0.45 2.63
C HIS A 104 1.38 -1.40 3.59
N TYR A 105 0.09 -1.69 3.36
CA TYR A 105 -0.67 -2.67 4.13
C TYR A 105 0.01 -4.05 4.13
N ILE A 106 0.34 -4.60 2.95
CA ILE A 106 0.98 -5.91 2.82
C ILE A 106 2.33 -5.93 3.56
N CYS A 107 3.16 -4.89 3.40
CA CYS A 107 4.45 -4.82 4.08
C CYS A 107 4.30 -4.83 5.60
N ARG A 108 3.34 -4.08 6.17
CA ARG A 108 3.10 -4.06 7.62
C ARG A 108 2.54 -5.38 8.13
N GLU A 109 1.65 -6.03 7.39
CA GLU A 109 1.15 -7.35 7.77
C GLU A 109 2.26 -8.42 7.75
N ILE A 110 3.17 -8.38 6.77
CA ILE A 110 4.35 -9.25 6.75
C ILE A 110 5.25 -8.98 7.96
N GLN A 111 5.59 -7.71 8.25
CA GLN A 111 6.42 -7.33 9.41
C GLN A 111 5.80 -7.76 10.75
N LYS A 112 4.48 -7.77 10.85
CA LYS A 112 3.74 -8.20 12.04
C LYS A 112 3.76 -9.72 12.22
N ARG A 113 3.62 -10.48 11.13
CA ARG A 113 3.45 -11.94 11.14
C ARG A 113 4.76 -12.73 11.08
N VAL A 114 5.80 -12.18 10.46
CA VAL A 114 7.12 -12.85 10.35
C VAL A 114 7.85 -12.82 11.70
N ALA A 115 8.48 -13.94 12.05
CA ALA A 115 9.30 -14.07 13.26
C ALA A 115 10.44 -13.02 13.29
N PRO A 116 10.88 -12.54 14.47
CA PRO A 116 11.92 -11.51 14.57
C PRO A 116 13.19 -11.81 13.77
N SER A 117 13.64 -13.07 13.74
CA SER A 117 14.81 -13.52 12.97
C SER A 117 14.66 -13.38 11.45
N GLY A 118 13.42 -13.33 10.95
CA GLY A 118 13.11 -13.20 9.53
C GLY A 118 12.88 -11.74 9.08
N LYS A 119 12.64 -10.81 10.01
CA LYS A 119 12.16 -9.46 9.66
C LYS A 119 13.13 -8.67 8.78
N SER A 120 14.43 -8.84 8.95
CA SER A 120 15.45 -8.15 8.15
C SER A 120 15.43 -8.53 6.67
N TYR A 121 14.88 -9.69 6.32
CA TYR A 121 14.76 -10.14 4.92
C TYR A 121 13.53 -9.57 4.21
N PHE A 122 12.60 -8.94 4.94
CA PHE A 122 11.37 -8.40 4.39
C PHE A 122 11.25 -6.91 4.69
N MET A 123 11.38 -6.08 3.65
CA MET A 123 11.04 -4.64 3.60
C MET A 123 11.18 -3.92 4.95
N ASP A 124 12.34 -3.35 5.27
CA ASP A 124 12.52 -2.55 6.48
C ASP A 124 11.97 -1.13 6.31
N ILE A 125 10.74 -0.90 6.76
CA ILE A 125 10.05 0.41 6.72
C ILE A 125 10.34 1.23 8.01
N LYS A 126 11.12 0.72 8.96
CA LYS A 126 11.15 1.24 10.34
C LYS A 126 11.86 2.57 10.55
N ASN A 127 12.36 3.25 9.53
CA ASN A 127 13.32 4.35 9.75
C ASN A 127 12.98 5.72 9.14
N SER A 128 11.76 6.00 8.67
CA SER A 128 11.34 7.41 8.42
C SER A 128 10.80 8.04 9.71
N LEU A 129 11.65 8.13 10.74
CA LEU A 129 11.29 8.81 11.99
C LEU A 129 11.30 10.32 11.74
N HIS A 130 10.10 10.90 11.79
CA HIS A 130 9.74 12.31 11.63
C HIS A 130 9.52 12.77 10.18
N ILE A 131 8.34 12.45 9.64
CA ILE A 131 7.70 13.31 8.62
C ILE A 131 6.80 14.32 9.34
#